data_AF-A0A1Y4QUQ2-F1
#
_entry.id   AF-A0A1Y4QUQ2-F1
#
_cell.length_a   1.000
_cell.length_b   1.000
_cell.length_c   1.000
_cell.angle_alpha   90.00
_cell.angle_beta   90.00
_cell.angle_gamma   90.00
#
_symmetry.space_group_name_H-M   'P 1'
#
loop_
_entity.id
_entity.type
_entity.pdbx_description
1 polymer ?
#
loop_
_entity_poly.entity_id
_entity_poly.type
_entity_poly.pdbx_seq_one_letter_code
_entity_poly.pdbx_strand_id
1 'polypeptide(L)'
;MKYVVMDMNASYPYAIKEIFPNAEIIIDCFHIVQQLNRALNNKRIQIMKHLRNKESRHYTKLKRYWKFVLTHEDNLNYEKRLQYPLFDTT
;
A
#
# COMPACT_ATOMS: atom_id res chain seq x y z
N MET A 1 3.74 -31.77 -1.57
CA MET A 1 3.41 -30.34 -1.41
C MET A 1 4.31 -29.57 -2.36
N LYS A 2 3.75 -28.73 -3.25
CA LYS A 2 4.54 -28.06 -4.31
C LYS A 2 4.89 -26.62 -3.96
N TYR A 3 3.98 -25.94 -3.28
CA TYR A 3 4.12 -24.54 -2.89
C TYR A 3 3.72 -24.36 -1.42
N VAL A 4 4.36 -23.42 -0.73
CA VAL A 4 3.99 -22.93 0.59
C VAL A 4 3.87 -21.42 0.51
N VAL A 5 2.69 -20.88 0.83
CA VAL A 5 2.51 -19.43 0.98
C VAL A 5 2.85 -19.07 2.43
N MET A 6 3.71 -18.06 2.63
CA MET A 6 4.15 -17.64 3.95
C MET A 6 4.10 -16.12 4.15
N ASP A 7 3.92 -15.73 5.40
CA ASP A 7 4.11 -14.35 5.86
C ASP A 7 5.60 -13.94 5.80
N MET A 8 5.91 -12.65 5.73
CA MET A 8 7.27 -12.10 5.61
C MET A 8 8.09 -12.14 6.92
N ASN A 9 7.75 -13.00 7.88
CA ASN A 9 8.54 -13.16 9.09
C ASN A 9 9.81 -13.97 8.80
N ALA A 10 10.96 -13.39 9.17
CA ALA A 10 12.30 -13.91 8.89
C ALA A 10 12.60 -15.28 9.52
N SER A 11 11.83 -15.73 10.51
CA SER A 11 12.03 -17.04 11.16
C SER A 11 11.41 -18.20 10.36
N TYR A 12 10.33 -17.97 9.62
CA TYR A 12 9.60 -19.03 8.93
C TYR A 12 10.32 -19.68 7.73
N PRO A 13 11.19 -19.01 6.95
CA PRO A 13 11.84 -19.66 5.81
C PRO A 13 12.70 -20.85 6.24
N TYR A 14 13.29 -20.79 7.44
CA TYR A 14 14.11 -21.86 8.00
C TYR A 14 13.24 -23.06 8.39
N ALA A 15 12.19 -22.83 9.17
CA ALA A 15 11.27 -23.88 9.60
C ALA A 15 10.56 -24.56 8.41
N ILE A 16 10.14 -23.80 7.39
CA ILE A 16 9.48 -24.34 6.21
C ILE A 16 10.43 -25.21 5.40
N LYS A 17 11.72 -24.85 5.30
CA LYS A 17 12.72 -25.68 4.62
C LYS A 17 13.03 -26.98 5.35
N GLU A 18 12.97 -27.01 6.68
CA GLU A 18 13.16 -28.25 7.45
C GLU A 18 11.98 -29.22 7.27
N ILE A 19 10.75 -28.70 7.28
CA ILE A 19 9.53 -29.53 7.20
C ILE A 19 9.21 -29.90 5.74
N PHE A 20 9.43 -28.96 4.81
CA PHE A 20 9.09 -29.09 3.38
C PHE A 20 10.28 -28.68 2.49
N PRO A 21 11.37 -29.47 2.47
CA PRO A 21 12.61 -29.11 1.78
C PRO A 21 12.45 -28.92 0.25
N ASN A 22 11.42 -29.54 -0.34
CA ASN A 22 11.16 -29.51 -1.79
C ASN A 22 10.05 -28.53 -2.18
N ALA A 23 9.45 -27.81 -1.23
CA ALA A 23 8.38 -26.85 -1.54
C ALA A 23 8.95 -25.49 -1.93
N GLU A 24 8.39 -24.89 -2.96
CA GLU A 24 8.71 -23.52 -3.33
C GLU A 24 7.95 -22.55 -2.41
N ILE A 25 8.69 -21.57 -1.86
CA ILE A 25 8.16 -20.59 -0.91
C ILE A 25 7.64 -19.39 -1.69
N ILE A 26 6.36 -19.07 -1.50
CA ILE A 26 5.68 -17.91 -2.07
C ILE A 26 5.39 -16.92 -0.93
N ILE A 27 5.72 -15.65 -1.13
CA ILE A 27 5.39 -14.59 -0.16
C ILE A 27 3.91 -14.24 -0.30
N ASP A 28 3.20 -14.13 0.82
CA ASP A 28 1.83 -13.67 0.85
C ASP A 28 1.71 -12.20 0.40
N CYS A 29 1.03 -11.98 -0.73
CA CYS A 29 0.79 -10.67 -1.31
C CYS A 29 -0.06 -9.77 -0.40
N PHE A 30 -0.93 -10.31 0.45
CA PHE A 30 -1.74 -9.52 1.38
C PHE A 30 -0.85 -8.75 2.35
N HIS A 31 0.17 -9.41 2.89
CA HIS A 31 1.12 -8.77 3.80
C HIS A 31 1.94 -7.69 3.08
N ILE A 32 2.31 -7.88 1.81
CA ILE A 32 3.00 -6.86 1.00
C ILE A 32 2.10 -5.62 0.83
N VAL A 33 0.87 -5.82 0.36
CA VAL A 33 -0.09 -4.73 0.13
C VAL A 33 -0.41 -4.00 1.43
N GLN A 34 -0.58 -4.72 2.53
CA GLN A 34 -0.84 -4.12 3.84
C GLN A 34 0.35 -3.28 4.34
N GLN A 35 1.58 -3.76 4.18
CA GLN A 35 2.78 -3.01 4.57
C GLN A 35 2.98 -1.77 3.71
N LEU A 36 2.73 -1.86 2.40
CA LEU A 36 2.77 -0.73 1.48
C LEU A 36 1.74 0.34 1.87
N ASN A 37 0.50 -0.06 2.15
CA ASN A 37 -0.57 0.85 2.60
C ASN A 37 -0.19 1.58 3.89
N ARG A 38 0.39 0.87 4.86
CA ARG A 38 0.89 1.48 6.11
C ARG A 38 2.01 2.49 5.84
N ALA A 39 3.00 2.13 5.02
CA ALA A 39 4.11 3.00 4.68
C ALA A 39 3.65 4.29 3.98
N LEU A 40 2.77 4.17 2.99
CA LEU A 40 2.21 5.30 2.26
C LEU A 40 1.36 6.20 3.17
N ASN A 41 0.53 5.62 4.04
CA ASN A 41 -0.27 6.40 4.99
C ASN A 41 0.62 7.14 6.00
N ASN A 42 1.66 6.48 6.53
CA ASN A 42 2.62 7.11 7.44
C ASN A 42 3.34 8.28 6.76
N LYS A 43 3.82 8.09 5.53
CA LYS A 43 4.49 9.15 4.77
C LYS A 43 3.56 10.32 4.48
N ARG A 44 2.31 10.05 4.09
CA ARG A 44 1.26 11.08 3.90
C ARG A 44 1.07 11.91 5.17
N ILE A 45 0.90 11.26 6.33
CA ILE A 45 0.71 11.95 7.61
C ILE A 45 1.94 12.79 7.97
N GLN A 46 3.15 12.28 7.78
CA GLN A 46 4.39 13.03 8.00
C GLN A 46 4.45 14.30 7.15
N ILE A 47 4.16 14.20 5.84
CA ILE A 47 4.14 15.34 4.92
C ILE A 47 3.04 16.33 5.35
N MET A 48 1.85 15.85 5.67
CA MET A 48 0.75 16.72 6.11
C MET A 48 1.07 17.45 7.42
N LYS A 49 1.76 16.81 8.37
CA LYS A 49 2.23 17.46 9.60
C LYS A 49 3.21 18.60 9.30
N HIS A 50 4.14 18.38 8.37
CA HIS A 50 5.08 19.42 7.93
C HIS A 50 4.39 20.60 7.24
N LEU A 51 3.27 20.35 6.55
CA LEU A 51 2.51 21.37 5.81
C LEU A 51 1.39 22.05 6.64
N ARG A 52 1.15 21.62 7.88
CA ARG A 52 -0.06 21.97 8.67
C ARG A 52 -0.32 23.47 8.80
N ASN A 53 0.73 24.28 8.93
CA ASN A 53 0.63 25.72 9.19
C ASN A 53 0.84 26.57 7.92
N LYS A 54 0.95 25.94 6.75
CA LYS A 54 1.38 26.61 5.50
C LYS A 54 0.24 26.86 4.50
N GLU A 55 -1.03 26.62 4.88
CA GLU A 55 -2.21 26.65 3.99
C GLU A 55 -1.94 26.11 2.58
N SER A 56 -1.25 24.96 2.50
CA SER A 56 -0.68 24.49 1.25
C SER A 56 -1.72 23.76 0.38
N ARG A 57 -1.76 24.08 -0.93
CA ARG A 57 -2.50 23.28 -1.94
C ARG A 57 -2.13 21.80 -1.85
N HIS A 58 -0.88 21.46 -1.49
CA HIS A 58 -0.44 20.08 -1.27
C HIS A 58 -1.06 19.44 -0.03
N TYR A 59 -1.21 20.18 1.08
CA TYR A 59 -1.92 19.68 2.26
C TYR A 59 -3.37 19.34 1.91
N THR A 60 -4.07 20.26 1.22
CA THR A 60 -5.45 20.04 0.80
C THR A 60 -5.58 18.87 -0.17
N LYS A 61 -4.64 18.72 -1.11
CA LYS A 61 -4.57 17.57 -2.03
C LYS A 61 -4.47 16.25 -1.27
N LEU A 62 -3.51 16.13 -0.36
CA LEU A 62 -3.27 14.92 0.44
C LEU A 62 -4.42 14.63 1.43
N LYS A 63 -5.06 15.67 1.97
CA LYS A 63 -6.22 15.54 2.86
C LYS A 63 -7.48 15.11 2.10
N ARG A 64 -7.76 15.71 0.93
CA ARG A 64 -8.97 15.45 0.14
C ARG A 64 -8.94 14.07 -0.51
N TYR A 65 -7.80 13.66 -1.05
CA TYR A 65 -7.66 12.44 -1.84
C TYR A 65 -6.98 11.28 -1.10
N TRP A 66 -7.02 11.30 0.24
CA TRP A 66 -6.34 10.30 1.06
C TRP A 66 -6.77 8.86 0.79
N LYS A 67 -8.02 8.66 0.32
CA LYS A 67 -8.55 7.35 0.00
C LYS A 67 -7.99 6.75 -1.28
N PHE A 68 -7.46 7.53 -2.23
CA PHE A 68 -7.03 6.99 -3.53
C PHE A 68 -5.97 5.91 -3.39
N VAL A 69 -5.00 6.14 -2.52
CA VAL A 69 -3.90 5.21 -2.26
C VAL A 69 -4.35 3.99 -1.44
N LEU A 70 -5.56 4.04 -0.87
CA LEU A 70 -6.13 3.00 0.00
C LEU A 70 -7.39 2.36 -0.59
N THR A 71 -7.77 2.74 -1.81
CA THR A 71 -8.98 2.22 -2.45
C THR A 71 -8.66 0.84 -3.01
N HIS A 72 -9.46 -0.16 -2.65
CA HIS A 72 -9.34 -1.49 -3.21
C HIS A 72 -9.57 -1.46 -4.72
N GLU A 73 -8.86 -2.30 -5.46
CA GLU A 73 -8.94 -2.36 -6.93
C GLU A 73 -10.38 -2.54 -7.43
N ASP A 74 -11.14 -3.46 -6.83
CA ASP A 74 -12.55 -3.69 -7.17
C ASP A 74 -13.45 -2.45 -7.06
N ASN A 75 -13.03 -1.44 -6.30
CA ASN A 75 -13.75 -0.18 -6.13
C ASN A 75 -13.24 0.93 -7.07
N LEU A 76 -12.23 0.65 -7.89
CA LEU A 76 -11.73 1.58 -8.90
C LEU A 76 -12.64 1.54 -10.13
N ASN A 77 -13.16 2.71 -10.50
CA ASN A 77 -13.95 2.86 -11.71
C ASN A 77 -13.11 3.55 -12.78
N TYR A 78 -12.66 2.78 -13.78
CA TYR A 78 -11.83 3.27 -14.89
C TYR A 78 -12.64 3.97 -15.98
N GLU A 79 -13.96 3.75 -16.04
CA GLU A 79 -14.85 4.36 -17.02
C GLU A 79 -15.29 5.78 -16.62
N LYS A 80 -15.43 6.03 -15.31
CA LYS A 80 -15.79 7.33 -14.77
C LYS A 80 -14.59 8.26 -14.77
N ARG A 81 -14.61 9.23 -15.68
CA ARG A 81 -13.68 10.36 -15.68
C ARG A 81 -14.06 11.36 -14.59
N LEU A 82 -13.57 11.14 -13.38
CA LEU A 82 -13.69 12.09 -12.28
C LEU A 82 -12.66 13.21 -12.46
N GLN A 83 -13.12 14.46 -12.37
CA GLN A 83 -12.21 15.59 -12.30
C GLN A 83 -11.60 15.67 -10.89
N TYR A 84 -10.28 15.86 -10.83
CA TYR A 84 -9.58 16.07 -9.58
C TYR A 84 -8.88 17.44 -9.57
N PRO A 85 -9.60 18.54 -9.27
CA PRO A 85 -9.12 19.92 -9.51
C PRO A 85 -7.82 20.34 -8.80
N LEU A 86 -7.31 19.54 -7.86
CA LEU A 86 -6.04 19.83 -7.21
C LEU A 86 -4.86 19.16 -7.94
N PHE A 87 -5.10 18.19 -8.82
CA PHE A 87 -4.11 17.68 -9.75
C PHE A 87 -4.12 18.56 -11.00
N ASP A 88 -2.93 18.92 -11.44
CA ASP A 88 -2.78 19.73 -12.64
C ASP A 88 -3.02 18.81 -13.84
N THR A 89 -3.94 19.18 -14.73
CA THR A 89 -4.13 18.53 -16.02
C THR A 89 -3.05 19.03 -16.95
N THR A 90 -2.00 18.23 -17.15
CA THR A 90 -1.07 18.35 -18.29
C THR A 90 -1.78 18.11 -19.60
#